data_AF-A0A2V7G5F9-F1
#
_entry.id   AF-A0A2V7G5F9-F1
#
_cell.length_a   1.000
_cell.length_b   1.000
_cell.length_c   1.000
_cell.angle_alpha   90.00
_cell.angle_beta   90.00
_cell.angle_gamma   90.00
#
_symmetry.space_group_name_H-M   'P 1'
#
loop_
_entity.id
_entity.type
_entity.pdbx_description
1 polymer ?
#
loop_
_entity_poly.entity_id
_entity_poly.type
_entity_poly.pdbx_seq_one_letter_code
_entity_poly.pdbx_strand_id
1 'polypeptide(L)'
;MWFAALDPEGGGPWLAGLVRGLLEGRPAVLSLLGANPFPDGAPRYVRLAYYRYRFTTRAERSRTGAWWSRELTGYLTRPVSLADLSRHQR
;
A
#
# COMPACT_ATOMS: atom_id res chain seq x y z
N MET A 1 3.67 8.81 -4.89
CA MET A 1 4.62 7.79 -4.40
C MET A 1 5.06 6.86 -5.54
N TRP A 2 6.05 7.28 -6.33
CA TRP A 2 6.70 6.43 -7.35
C TRP A 2 8.21 6.29 -7.09
N PHE A 3 8.78 7.17 -6.28
CA PHE A 3 10.19 7.17 -5.87
C PHE A 3 10.58 6.00 -4.95
N ALA A 4 9.64 5.36 -4.24
CA ALA A 4 9.94 4.20 -3.41
C ALA A 4 10.36 2.95 -4.22
N ALA A 5 10.04 2.92 -5.52
CA ALA A 5 10.54 1.89 -6.43
C ALA A 5 11.91 2.25 -7.04
N LEU A 6 12.37 3.50 -6.87
CA LEU A 6 13.66 4.00 -7.38
C LEU A 6 14.79 3.88 -6.34
N ASP A 7 14.45 3.88 -5.05
CA ASP A 7 15.37 3.59 -3.94
C ASP A 7 14.76 2.53 -3.01
N PRO A 8 15.09 1.24 -3.23
CA PRO A 8 14.59 0.14 -2.42
C PRO A 8 15.01 0.22 -0.95
N GLU A 9 16.15 0.86 -0.64
CA GLU A 9 16.67 0.97 0.72
C GLU A 9 16.07 2.17 1.46
N GLY A 10 15.89 3.30 0.79
CA GLY A 10 15.18 4.48 1.32
C GLY A 10 13.68 4.26 1.54
N GLY A 11 13.13 3.17 0.99
CA GLY A 11 11.71 2.83 1.07
C GLY A 11 11.22 2.36 2.45
N GLY A 12 12.10 1.77 3.24
CA GLY A 12 11.75 1.10 4.50
C GLY A 12 11.11 2.02 5.56
N PRO A 13 11.75 3.14 5.93
CA PRO A 13 11.28 3.98 7.02
C PRO A 13 9.91 4.64 6.77
N TRP A 14 9.69 5.20 5.57
CA TRP A 14 8.42 5.85 5.26
C TRP A 14 7.28 4.83 5.17
N LEU A 15 7.56 3.64 4.62
CA LEU A 15 6.57 2.57 4.48
C LEU A 15 6.13 2.04 5.85
N ALA A 16 7.09 1.85 6.77
CA ALA A 16 6.79 1.52 8.16
C ALA A 16 5.93 2.60 8.84
N GLY A 17 6.24 3.87 8.60
CA GLY A 17 5.45 5.01 9.08
C GLY A 17 4.01 5.02 8.53
N LEU A 18 3.83 4.76 7.23
CA LEU A 18 2.52 4.63 6.60
C LEU A 18 1.72 3.48 7.24
N VAL A 19 2.30 2.28 7.31
CA VAL A 19 1.62 1.10 7.89
C VAL A 19 1.21 1.35 9.34
N ARG A 20 2.09 1.93 10.16
CA ARG A 20 1.76 2.31 11.54
C ARG A 20 0.62 3.32 11.58
N GLY A 21 0.68 4.37 10.77
CA GLY A 21 -0.35 5.39 10.72
C GLY A 21 -1.72 4.86 10.29
N LEU A 22 -1.76 3.89 9.37
CA LEU A 22 -2.99 3.20 8.99
C LEU A 22 -3.54 2.36 10.16
N LEU A 23 -2.70 1.54 10.80
CA LEU A 23 -3.10 0.68 11.93
C LEU A 23 -3.54 1.48 13.17
N GLU A 24 -3.03 2.71 13.34
CA GLU A 24 -3.46 3.62 14.40
C GLU A 24 -4.64 4.51 13.98
N GLY A 25 -5.05 4.50 12.70
CA GLY A 25 -6.13 5.34 12.19
C GLY A 25 -5.81 6.84 12.20
N ARG A 26 -4.53 7.22 12.05
CA ARG A 26 -4.11 8.63 12.13
C ARG A 26 -4.76 9.48 11.03
N PRO A 27 -5.52 10.54 11.36
CA PRO A 27 -6.20 11.37 10.36
C PRO A 27 -5.26 11.94 9.29
N ALA A 28 -4.06 12.39 9.69
CA ALA A 28 -3.05 12.92 8.78
C ALA A 28 -2.51 11.89 7.77
N VAL A 29 -2.58 10.59 8.09
CA VAL A 29 -2.16 9.52 7.17
C VAL A 29 -3.34 9.09 6.30
N LEU A 30 -4.55 9.00 6.88
CA LEU A 30 -5.75 8.66 6.13
C LEU A 30 -6.10 9.73 5.08
N SER A 31 -5.80 11.01 5.34
CA SER A 31 -5.98 12.11 4.38
C SER A 31 -5.06 12.03 3.16
N LEU A 32 -4.02 11.18 3.19
CA LEU A 32 -3.16 10.93 2.02
C LEU A 32 -3.82 9.94 1.02
N LEU A 33 -4.85 9.22 1.46
CA LEU A 33 -5.62 8.32 0.62
C LEU A 33 -6.72 9.11 -0.08
N GLY A 34 -7.02 8.77 -1.34
CA GLY A 34 -8.08 9.47 -2.08
C GLY A 34 -9.45 9.36 -1.40
N ALA A 35 -9.79 8.18 -0.89
CA ALA A 35 -10.92 7.95 0.01
C ALA A 35 -10.45 7.10 1.18
N ASN A 36 -10.95 7.39 2.39
CA ASN A 36 -10.64 6.58 3.58
C ASN A 36 -11.32 5.21 3.46
N PRO A 37 -10.57 4.10 3.35
CA PRO A 37 -11.14 2.76 3.22
C PRO A 37 -11.59 2.16 4.58
N PHE A 38 -11.37 2.88 5.69
CA PHE A 38 -11.64 2.42 7.05
C PHE A 38 -12.58 3.40 7.78
N PRO A 39 -13.86 3.53 7.35
CA PRO A 39 -14.79 4.49 7.93
C PRO A 39 -15.20 4.16 9.38
N ASP A 40 -15.26 2.87 9.72
CA ASP A 40 -15.74 2.39 11.02
C ASP A 40 -14.66 2.34 12.11
N GLY A 41 -13.40 2.63 11.74
CA GLY A 41 -12.26 2.61 12.66
C GLY A 41 -11.01 1.99 12.05
N ALA A 42 -9.89 2.09 12.76
CA ALA A 42 -8.60 1.62 12.29
C ALA A 42 -8.60 0.09 12.02
N PRO A 43 -7.96 -0.38 10.93
CA PRO A 43 -7.87 -1.80 10.64
C PRO A 43 -7.00 -2.51 11.68
N ARG A 44 -7.40 -3.74 12.05
CA ARG A 44 -6.62 -4.59 12.96
C ARG A 44 -5.33 -5.14 12.32
N TYR A 45 -5.35 -5.36 11.01
CA TYR A 45 -4.25 -5.90 10.25
C TYR A 45 -4.12 -5.18 8.90
N VAL A 46 -2.87 -5.00 8.45
CA VAL A 46 -2.54 -4.52 7.10
C VAL A 46 -1.59 -5.52 6.45
N ARG A 47 -1.68 -5.68 5.12
CA ARG A 47 -0.71 -6.46 4.34
C ARG A 47 -0.35 -5.71 3.07
N LEU A 48 0.93 -5.69 2.73
CA LEU A 48 1.42 -5.01 1.53
C LEU A 48 1.48 -5.99 0.36
N ALA A 49 0.64 -5.74 -0.65
CA ALA A 49 0.63 -6.47 -1.91
C ALA A 49 1.44 -5.72 -2.97
N TYR A 50 2.23 -6.44 -3.77
CA TYR A 50 2.97 -5.86 -4.88
C TYR A 50 2.44 -6.41 -6.21
N TYR A 51 2.21 -5.49 -7.14
CA TYR A 51 1.67 -5.77 -8.46
C TYR A 51 2.67 -5.36 -9.53
N ARG A 52 2.80 -6.17 -10.57
CA ARG A 52 3.44 -5.77 -11.81
C ARG A 52 2.43 -5.05 -12.69
N TYR A 53 2.79 -3.86 -13.16
CA TYR A 53 1.96 -3.06 -14.07
C TYR A 53 2.53 -3.11 -15.47
N ARG A 54 1.66 -3.22 -16.46
CA ARG A 54 1.96 -3.00 -17.88
C ARG A 54 0.91 -2.08 -18.48
N PHE A 55 1.28 -1.31 -19.50
CA PHE A 55 0.29 -0.60 -20.28
C PHE A 55 -0.68 -1.58 -20.94
N THR A 56 -1.95 -1.21 -20.99
CA THR A 56 -2.94 -1.92 -21.82
C THR A 56 -2.69 -1.63 -23.30
N THR A 57 -3.01 -2.60 -24.16
CA THR A 57 -3.08 -2.36 -25.61
C THR A 57 -4.26 -1.44 -25.96
N ARG A 58 -4.28 -0.89 -27.18
CA ARG A 58 -5.41 -0.09 -27.68
C ARG A 58 -6.73 -0.86 -27.63
N ALA A 59 -6.72 -2.14 -28.00
CA ALA A 59 -7.90 -3.00 -27.97
C ALA A 59 -8.39 -3.25 -26.53
N GLU A 60 -7.48 -3.56 -25.61
CA GLU A 60 -7.81 -3.73 -24.19
C GLU A 60 -8.42 -2.46 -23.61
N ARG A 61 -7.79 -1.30 -23.85
CA ARG A 61 -8.27 0.00 -23.36
C ARG A 61 -9.62 0.40 -23.96
N SER A 62 -9.83 0.17 -25.26
CA SER A 62 -11.13 0.44 -25.90
C SER A 62 -12.27 -0.31 -25.22
N ARG A 63 -11.99 -1.54 -24.76
CA ARG A 63 -12.99 -2.43 -24.17
C ARG A 63 -13.19 -2.22 -22.67
N THR A 64 -12.15 -1.84 -21.93
CA THR A 64 -12.21 -1.74 -20.45
C THR A 64 -12.10 -0.32 -19.91
N GLY A 65 -11.63 0.63 -20.71
CA GLY A 65 -11.27 1.99 -20.29
C GLY A 65 -9.99 2.08 -19.44
N ALA A 66 -9.40 0.96 -19.03
CA ALA A 66 -8.22 0.94 -18.18
C ALA A 66 -6.96 1.33 -18.97
N TRP A 67 -6.06 2.09 -18.33
CA TRP A 67 -4.75 2.44 -18.89
C TRP A 67 -3.67 1.40 -18.60
N TRP A 68 -3.84 0.64 -17.52
CA TRP A 68 -2.87 -0.32 -17.03
C TRP A 68 -3.55 -1.65 -16.74
N SER A 69 -2.89 -2.73 -17.13
CA SER A 69 -3.18 -4.05 -16.59
C SER A 69 -2.24 -4.31 -15.42
N ARG A 70 -2.78 -4.91 -14.35
CA ARG A 70 -2.01 -5.27 -13.16
C ARG A 70 -2.07 -6.76 -12.91
N GLU A 71 -0.95 -7.34 -12.51
CA GLU A 71 -0.82 -8.73 -12.09
C GLU A 71 -0.29 -8.76 -10.66
N LEU A 72 -0.98 -9.47 -9.77
CA LEU A 72 -0.49 -9.66 -8.40
C LEU A 72 0.75 -10.56 -8.48
N THR A 73 1.90 -10.03 -8.09
CA THR A 73 3.15 -10.80 -8.09
C THR A 73 3.46 -11.37 -6.71
N GLY A 74 2.94 -10.74 -5.64
CA GLY A 74 2.96 -11.33 -4.30
C GLY A 74 2.69 -10.34 -3.18
N TYR A 75 3.19 -10.67 -1.99
CA TYR A 75 3.09 -9.85 -0.78
C TYR A 75 4.46 -9.58 -0.18
N LEU A 76 4.73 -8.31 0.15
CA LEU A 76 5.97 -7.90 0.80
C LEU A 76 5.98 -8.28 2.29
N THR A 77 4.79 -8.35 2.89
CA THR A 77 4.63 -8.67 4.31
C THR A 77 3.63 -9.80 4.50
N ARG A 78 3.72 -10.49 5.65
CA ARG A 78 2.56 -11.17 6.23
C ARG A 78 1.52 -10.12 6.68
N PRO A 79 0.29 -10.50 7.08
CA PRO A 79 -0.56 -9.58 7.82
C PRO A 79 0.18 -9.07 9.05
N VAL A 80 0.32 -7.76 9.17
CA VAL A 80 0.97 -7.08 10.30
C VAL A 80 -0.05 -6.32 11.12
N SER A 81 0.08 -6.39 12.44
CA SER A 81 -0.69 -5.62 13.40
C SER A 81 0.17 -4.57 14.10
N LEU A 82 -0.48 -3.67 14.85
CA LEU A 82 0.23 -2.67 15.65
C LEU A 82 1.19 -3.33 16.68
N ALA A 83 0.79 -4.48 17.23
CA ALA A 83 1.61 -5.24 18.17
C ALA A 83 2.89 -5.84 17.54
N ASP A 84 2.87 -6.09 16.23
CA ASP A 84 4.04 -6.63 15.50
C ASP A 84 5.05 -5.53 15.20
N LEU A 85 4.58 -4.30 14.92
CA LEU A 85 5.43 -3.13 14.70
C LEU A 85 6.11 -2.63 15.98
N SER A 86 5.45 -2.77 17.13
CA SER A 86 6.04 -2.38 18.43
C SER A 86 7.13 -3.34 18.92
N ARG A 87 7.18 -4.58 18.40
CA ARG A 87 8.21 -5.57 18.75
C ARG A 87 9.54 -5.35 18.04
N HIS A 88 9.57 -4.61 16.93
CA HIS A 88 10.78 -4.34 16.14
C HIS A 88 11.53 -3.06 16.58
N GLN A 89 11.09 -2.39 17.66
CA GLN A 89 11.74 -1.18 18.22
C GLN A 89 12.42 -1.43 19.57
N ARG A 90 12.66 -2.70 19.93
CA ARG A 90 13.43 -3.10 21.11
C ARG A 90 14.67 -3.88 20.69
#